data_AF-A0A848GUH6-F1
#
_entry.id   AF-A0A848GUH6-F1
#
_cell.length_a   1.000
_cell.length_b   1.000
_cell.length_c   1.000
_cell.angle_alpha   90.00
_cell.angle_beta   90.00
_cell.angle_gamma   90.00
#
_symmetry.space_group_name_H-M   'P 1'
#
loop_
_entity.id
_entity.type
_entity.pdbx_description
1 polymer ?
#
loop_
_entity_poly.entity_id
_entity_poly.type
_entity_poly.pdbx_seq_one_letter_code
_entity_poly.pdbx_strand_id
1 'polypeptide(L)'
;MKTIRLLILSTGLFIHACAHDNSTPVPEAATIAVTTDSITRGDYTLVFINQSPTFDKQVKERMINTFFTVYPVLANAYNPNTLKKVTFVIDPAYTGVAATSGGRVVYNPEWFRQHPGDIDVVTHEVMHIVQAYPGGAGPGWLTEGIADYVRYRYGVDNAGAGWAMPDYNPSQRYDNSYRITARFLVWLEKNVNDKLVKTLDANMRAKTYSAGIWQAQTGKTLEDLWQDYASRPTL
;
A
#
# COMPACT_ATOMS: atom_id res chain seq x y z
N MET A 1 17.79 32.26 45.31
CA MET A 1 16.71 32.37 44.30
C MET A 1 17.11 31.54 43.10
N LYS A 2 16.39 30.43 42.85
CA LYS A 2 16.74 29.42 41.83
C LYS A 2 16.16 29.83 40.47
N THR A 3 17.02 29.89 39.47
CA THR A 3 16.69 30.16 38.06
C THR A 3 16.00 28.94 37.44
N ILE A 4 14.76 29.12 36.99
CA ILE A 4 13.99 28.10 36.26
C ILE A 4 14.48 28.10 34.80
N ARG A 5 15.02 26.97 34.34
CA ARG A 5 15.25 26.70 32.92
C ARG A 5 13.98 26.10 32.33
N LEU A 6 13.40 26.81 31.37
CA LEU A 6 12.29 26.36 30.54
C LEU A 6 12.80 25.31 29.54
N LEU A 7 12.41 24.04 29.72
CA LEU A 7 12.63 22.99 28.73
C LEU A 7 11.49 23.09 27.69
N ILE A 8 11.79 23.58 26.51
CA ILE A 8 10.90 23.49 25.35
C ILE A 8 11.13 22.09 24.75
N LEU A 9 10.21 21.16 25.01
CA LEU A 9 10.14 19.90 24.27
C LEU A 9 9.51 20.20 22.91
N SER A 10 10.35 20.34 21.88
CA SER A 10 9.89 20.29 20.50
C SER A 10 9.62 18.81 20.15
N THR A 11 8.34 18.43 20.15
CA THR A 11 7.89 17.17 19.55
C THR A 11 8.09 17.25 18.04
N GLY A 12 9.14 16.57 17.54
CA GLY A 12 9.36 16.37 16.11
C GLY A 12 8.29 15.46 15.53
N LEU A 13 7.28 16.05 14.89
CA LEU A 13 6.31 15.34 14.06
C LEU A 13 6.98 15.03 12.72
N PHE A 14 7.50 13.82 12.55
CA PHE A 14 7.97 13.34 11.24
C PHE A 14 6.76 13.05 10.36
N ILE A 15 6.27 14.08 9.67
CA ILE A 15 5.36 13.93 8.54
C ILE A 15 6.21 13.46 7.36
N HIS A 16 6.28 12.16 7.09
CA HIS A 16 6.68 11.69 5.76
C HIS A 16 5.49 11.91 4.83
N ALA A 17 5.32 13.15 4.37
CA ALA A 17 4.44 13.48 3.28
C ALA A 17 5.08 12.99 1.98
N CYS A 18 4.46 12.03 1.30
CA CYS A 18 4.69 11.85 -0.13
C CYS A 18 4.06 13.06 -0.83
N ALA A 19 4.87 14.10 -1.04
CA ALA A 19 4.51 15.21 -1.90
C ALA A 19 4.46 14.71 -3.36
N HIS A 20 3.29 14.82 -3.98
CA HIS A 20 3.21 14.82 -5.44
C HIS A 20 3.73 16.17 -5.92
N ASP A 21 5.00 16.22 -6.31
CA ASP A 21 5.57 17.39 -6.98
C ASP A 21 5.71 17.11 -8.47
N ASN A 22 5.05 17.95 -9.26
CA ASN A 22 4.93 17.83 -10.71
C ASN A 22 5.78 18.94 -11.33
N SER A 23 7.09 18.74 -11.43
CA SER A 23 8.00 19.33 -12.45
C SER A 23 9.48 19.23 -12.05
N THR A 24 10.21 18.32 -12.69
CA THR A 24 11.57 18.49 -13.22
C THR A 24 11.94 17.23 -14.00
N PRO A 25 12.46 17.31 -15.24
CA PRO A 25 12.99 16.13 -15.91
C PRO A 25 14.31 15.77 -15.24
N VAL A 26 14.30 14.69 -14.45
CA VAL A 26 15.52 14.06 -13.94
C VAL A 26 16.28 13.51 -15.15
N PRO A 27 17.61 13.69 -15.25
CA PRO A 27 18.37 13.14 -16.36
C PRO A 27 18.29 11.62 -16.28
N GLU A 28 17.75 11.00 -17.33
CA GLU A 28 17.69 9.56 -17.52
C GLU A 28 19.12 9.04 -17.76
N ALA A 29 19.88 8.89 -16.69
CA ALA A 29 21.04 8.01 -16.69
C ALA A 29 20.48 6.59 -16.79
N ALA A 30 20.49 6.01 -18.00
CA ALA A 30 20.10 4.64 -18.23
C ALA A 30 20.97 3.71 -17.38
N THR A 31 20.48 3.33 -16.20
CA THR A 31 21.03 2.21 -15.43
C THR A 31 20.80 0.96 -16.25
N ILE A 32 21.90 0.39 -16.77
CA ILE A 32 21.86 -0.79 -17.64
C ILE A 32 21.22 -1.92 -16.85
N ALA A 33 20.07 -2.40 -17.31
CA ALA A 33 19.42 -3.57 -16.73
C ALA A 33 20.39 -4.76 -16.80
N VAL A 34 20.60 -5.44 -15.67
CA VAL A 34 21.37 -6.68 -15.59
C VAL A 34 20.60 -7.79 -16.28
N THR A 35 19.29 -7.89 -16.02
CA THR A 35 18.38 -8.81 -16.72
C THR A 35 17.02 -8.16 -16.92
N THR A 36 16.34 -8.53 -18.00
CA THR A 36 14.93 -8.20 -18.24
C THR A 36 14.20 -9.48 -18.63
N ASP A 37 13.26 -9.91 -17.79
CA ASP A 37 12.37 -11.02 -18.11
C ASP A 37 10.97 -10.51 -18.42
N SER A 38 10.27 -11.18 -19.32
CA SER A 38 8.86 -10.92 -19.61
C SER A 38 8.10 -12.23 -19.48
N ILE A 39 7.25 -12.32 -18.47
CA ILE A 39 6.48 -13.51 -18.14
C ILE A 39 5.01 -13.18 -18.39
N THR A 40 4.31 -14.03 -19.14
CA THR A 40 2.86 -13.91 -19.36
C THR A 40 2.17 -15.17 -18.85
N ARG A 41 1.12 -14.99 -18.05
CA ARG A 41 0.22 -16.07 -17.61
C ARG A 41 -1.22 -15.59 -17.75
N GLY A 42 -2.01 -16.26 -18.60
CA GLY A 42 -3.33 -15.78 -18.98
C GLY A 42 -3.26 -14.38 -19.61
N ASP A 43 -4.13 -13.48 -19.15
CA ASP A 43 -4.21 -12.10 -19.66
C ASP A 43 -3.12 -11.17 -19.12
N TYR A 44 -2.35 -11.60 -18.13
CA TYR A 44 -1.44 -10.72 -17.40
C TYR A 44 0.02 -10.97 -17.78
N THR A 45 0.76 -9.89 -17.96
CA THR A 45 2.20 -9.89 -18.24
C THR A 45 2.95 -9.12 -17.17
N LEU A 46 3.98 -9.74 -16.60
CA LEU A 46 4.95 -9.10 -15.72
C LEU A 46 6.28 -8.94 -16.45
N VAL A 47 6.74 -7.70 -16.58
CA VAL A 47 8.11 -7.39 -16.98
C VAL A 47 8.94 -7.20 -15.71
N PHE A 48 9.96 -8.03 -15.52
CA PHE A 48 10.84 -7.95 -14.36
C PHE A 48 12.21 -7.45 -14.79
N ILE A 49 12.53 -6.20 -14.46
CA ILE A 49 13.82 -5.56 -14.75
C ILE A 49 14.67 -5.61 -13.49
N ASN A 50 15.82 -6.28 -13.55
CA ASN A 50 16.76 -6.31 -12.45
C ASN A 50 17.96 -5.41 -12.75
N GLN A 51 18.20 -4.38 -11.94
CA GLN A 51 19.39 -3.54 -12.03
C GLN A 51 20.42 -3.86 -10.91
N SER A 52 20.13 -4.83 -10.05
CA SER A 52 21.02 -5.29 -8.98
C SER A 52 21.60 -6.69 -9.28
N PRO A 53 22.90 -6.81 -9.60
CA PRO A 53 23.49 -8.09 -10.01
C PRO A 53 23.52 -9.13 -8.88
N THR A 54 23.40 -8.70 -7.63
CA THR A 54 23.40 -9.55 -6.44
C THR A 54 22.00 -9.85 -5.91
N PHE A 55 20.94 -9.44 -6.62
CA PHE A 55 19.58 -9.71 -6.19
C PHE A 55 19.29 -11.21 -6.12
N ASP A 56 18.67 -11.63 -5.02
CA ASP A 56 18.44 -13.05 -4.74
C ASP A 56 17.45 -13.66 -5.74
N LYS A 57 17.85 -14.76 -6.36
CA LYS A 57 17.05 -15.44 -7.39
C LYS A 57 15.77 -16.06 -6.83
N GLN A 58 15.80 -16.58 -5.60
CA GLN A 58 14.62 -17.15 -4.96
C GLN A 58 13.63 -16.05 -4.59
N VAL A 59 14.10 -14.91 -4.07
CA VAL A 59 13.24 -13.75 -3.82
C VAL A 59 12.57 -13.28 -5.11
N LYS A 60 13.33 -13.15 -6.21
CA LYS A 60 12.77 -12.82 -7.53
C LYS A 60 11.65 -13.78 -7.94
N GLU A 61 11.90 -15.09 -7.87
CA GLU A 61 10.89 -16.11 -8.21
C GLU A 61 9.64 -16.00 -7.32
N ARG A 62 9.83 -15.77 -6.02
CA ARG A 62 8.71 -15.58 -5.08
C ARG A 62 7.92 -14.31 -5.38
N MET A 63 8.56 -13.20 -5.73
CA MET A 63 7.88 -11.97 -6.14
C MET A 63 7.04 -12.19 -7.40
N ILE A 64 7.60 -12.86 -8.41
CA ILE A 64 6.89 -13.22 -9.65
C ILE A 64 5.66 -14.09 -9.35
N ASN A 65 5.85 -15.13 -8.52
CA ASN A 65 4.74 -16.02 -8.14
C ASN A 65 3.67 -15.30 -7.31
N THR A 66 4.07 -14.39 -6.43
CA THR A 66 3.15 -13.54 -5.65
C THR A 66 2.30 -12.69 -6.59
N PHE A 67 2.93 -11.96 -7.54
CA PHE A 67 2.21 -11.18 -8.55
C PHE A 67 1.14 -12.01 -9.27
N PHE A 68 1.51 -13.17 -9.82
CA PHE A 68 0.56 -14.00 -10.57
C PHE A 68 -0.49 -14.68 -9.71
N THR A 69 -0.27 -14.78 -8.40
CA THR A 69 -1.27 -15.29 -7.45
C THR A 69 -2.28 -14.21 -7.09
N VAL A 70 -1.82 -12.99 -6.78
CA VAL A 70 -2.67 -11.94 -6.22
C VAL A 70 -3.27 -11.02 -7.28
N TYR A 71 -2.49 -10.59 -8.27
CA TYR A 71 -2.90 -9.51 -9.17
C TYR A 71 -4.16 -9.83 -10.00
N PRO A 72 -4.32 -11.04 -10.58
CA PRO A 72 -5.57 -11.40 -11.26
C PRO A 72 -6.80 -11.40 -10.32
N VAL A 73 -6.61 -11.85 -9.07
CA VAL A 73 -7.67 -11.87 -8.05
C VAL A 73 -8.10 -10.44 -7.68
N LEU A 74 -7.13 -9.55 -7.46
CA LEU A 74 -7.38 -8.15 -7.13
C LEU A 74 -8.02 -7.40 -8.30
N ALA A 75 -7.53 -7.61 -9.51
CA ALA A 75 -8.13 -7.05 -10.72
C ALA A 75 -9.60 -7.47 -10.84
N ASN A 76 -9.92 -8.75 -10.71
CA ASN A 76 -11.30 -9.22 -10.75
C ASN A 76 -12.16 -8.63 -9.61
N ALA A 77 -11.62 -8.54 -8.40
CA ALA A 77 -12.37 -8.12 -7.22
C ALA A 77 -12.64 -6.61 -7.15
N TYR A 78 -11.74 -5.78 -7.69
CA TYR A 78 -11.77 -4.33 -7.55
C TYR A 78 -11.83 -3.60 -8.90
N ASN A 79 -10.96 -3.93 -9.86
CA ASN A 79 -10.89 -3.21 -11.14
C ASN A 79 -10.54 -4.14 -12.33
N PRO A 80 -11.54 -4.74 -12.99
CA PRO A 80 -11.30 -5.66 -14.12
C PRO A 80 -10.60 -5.00 -15.32
N ASN A 81 -10.70 -3.67 -15.41
CA ASN A 81 -10.10 -2.83 -16.45
C ASN A 81 -8.68 -2.34 -16.09
N THR A 82 -8.10 -2.82 -14.99
CA THR A 82 -6.71 -2.49 -14.63
C THR A 82 -5.72 -2.96 -15.70
N LEU A 83 -4.49 -2.43 -15.63
CA LEU A 83 -3.43 -2.73 -16.57
C LEU A 83 -3.14 -4.23 -16.65
N LYS A 84 -3.05 -4.73 -17.87
CA LYS A 84 -2.70 -6.14 -18.16
C LYS A 84 -1.18 -6.37 -18.21
N LYS A 85 -0.40 -5.29 -18.35
CA LYS A 85 1.06 -5.32 -18.32
C LYS A 85 1.57 -4.48 -17.15
N VAL A 86 2.35 -5.09 -16.28
CA VAL A 86 2.98 -4.47 -15.10
C VAL A 86 4.49 -4.65 -15.19
N THR A 87 5.24 -3.66 -14.72
CA THR A 87 6.71 -3.68 -14.70
C THR A 87 7.21 -3.61 -13.26
N PHE A 88 8.00 -4.58 -12.84
CA PHE A 88 8.81 -4.50 -11.62
C PHE A 88 10.22 -4.08 -11.98
N VAL A 89 10.80 -3.19 -11.18
CA VAL A 89 12.19 -2.77 -11.30
C VAL A 89 12.88 -2.94 -9.95
N ILE A 90 13.91 -3.79 -9.92
CA ILE A 90 14.84 -3.86 -8.79
C ILE A 90 15.89 -2.78 -9.00
N ASP A 91 15.80 -1.71 -8.24
CA ASP A 91 16.62 -0.50 -8.41
C ASP A 91 17.48 -0.26 -7.16
N PRO A 92 18.81 -0.47 -7.22
CA PRO A 92 19.68 -0.26 -6.08
C PRO A 92 19.84 1.23 -5.68
N ALA A 93 19.39 2.18 -6.50
CA ALA A 93 19.38 3.60 -6.15
C ALA A 93 18.13 3.99 -5.33
N TYR A 94 17.09 3.16 -5.31
CA TYR A 94 15.88 3.41 -4.55
C TYR A 94 16.05 3.00 -3.07
N THR A 95 15.82 3.93 -2.15
CA THR A 95 16.13 3.77 -0.72
C THR A 95 14.91 3.46 0.17
N GLY A 96 13.69 3.54 -0.36
CA GLY A 96 12.46 3.13 0.33
C GLY A 96 12.31 1.60 0.39
N VAL A 97 11.11 1.12 0.71
CA VAL A 97 10.78 -0.33 0.61
C VAL A 97 10.43 -0.67 -0.83
N ALA A 98 9.35 -0.04 -1.31
CA ALA A 98 8.92 -0.06 -2.70
C ALA A 98 8.08 1.20 -2.99
N ALA A 99 7.84 1.46 -4.28
CA ALA A 99 6.91 2.50 -4.71
C ALA A 99 6.28 2.16 -6.06
N THR A 100 5.00 2.45 -6.18
CA THR A 100 4.23 2.26 -7.41
C THR A 100 3.90 3.59 -8.08
N SER A 101 4.09 3.64 -9.40
CA SER A 101 3.61 4.75 -10.24
C SER A 101 3.14 4.22 -11.60
N GLY A 102 1.88 4.46 -11.93
CA GLY A 102 1.24 3.88 -13.10
C GLY A 102 1.28 2.35 -13.06
N GLY A 103 1.81 1.72 -14.11
CA GLY A 103 2.02 0.27 -14.17
C GLY A 103 3.41 -0.20 -13.73
N ARG A 104 4.21 0.67 -13.11
CA ARG A 104 5.61 0.38 -12.73
C ARG A 104 5.76 0.40 -11.21
N VAL A 105 6.37 -0.66 -10.67
CA VAL A 105 6.76 -0.77 -9.26
C VAL A 105 8.28 -0.81 -9.17
N VAL A 106 8.84 0.02 -8.29
CA VAL A 106 10.25 -0.01 -7.92
C VAL A 106 10.41 -0.68 -6.58
N TYR A 107 11.41 -1.55 -6.45
CA TYR A 107 11.74 -2.27 -5.23
C TYR A 107 13.19 -2.03 -4.85
N ASN A 108 13.42 -1.84 -3.55
CA ASN A 108 14.77 -1.73 -3.00
C ASN A 108 15.38 -3.13 -2.78
N PRO A 109 16.44 -3.52 -3.51
CA PRO A 109 17.08 -4.82 -3.32
C PRO A 109 17.66 -5.01 -1.91
N GLU A 110 18.11 -3.94 -1.25
CA GLU A 110 18.68 -4.00 0.09
C GLU A 110 17.61 -4.34 1.15
N TRP A 111 16.37 -3.87 0.96
CA TRP A 111 15.24 -4.27 1.82
C TRP A 111 15.06 -5.79 1.80
N PHE A 112 15.00 -6.39 0.61
CA PHE A 112 14.81 -7.83 0.46
C PHE A 112 16.03 -8.65 0.89
N ARG A 113 17.24 -8.07 0.87
CA ARG A 113 18.42 -8.71 1.47
C ARG A 113 18.26 -8.86 2.98
N GLN A 114 17.66 -7.87 3.64
CA GLN A 114 17.43 -7.86 5.09
C GLN A 114 16.13 -8.59 5.47
N HIS A 115 15.13 -8.57 4.59
CA HIS A 115 13.77 -9.09 4.81
C HIS A 115 13.34 -10.00 3.64
N PRO A 116 14.02 -11.12 3.37
CA PRO A 116 13.73 -11.98 2.21
C PRO A 116 12.35 -12.64 2.24
N GLY A 117 11.68 -12.61 3.41
CA GLY A 117 10.30 -13.06 3.59
C GLY A 117 9.23 -12.03 3.24
N ASP A 118 9.59 -10.74 3.06
CA ASP A 118 8.62 -9.65 2.88
C ASP A 118 8.09 -9.50 1.44
N ILE A 119 7.75 -10.64 0.83
CA ILE A 119 7.26 -10.73 -0.55
C ILE A 119 5.88 -10.09 -0.71
N ASP A 120 5.10 -9.95 0.36
CA ASP A 120 3.76 -9.35 0.34
C ASP A 120 3.77 -7.81 0.21
N VAL A 121 4.94 -7.18 0.20
CA VAL A 121 5.09 -5.83 -0.38
C VAL A 121 4.57 -5.84 -1.83
N VAL A 122 4.75 -6.93 -2.58
CA VAL A 122 4.16 -7.06 -3.92
C VAL A 122 2.65 -6.86 -3.89
N THR A 123 1.96 -7.51 -2.95
CA THR A 123 0.49 -7.43 -2.81
C THR A 123 0.02 -6.00 -2.51
N HIS A 124 0.74 -5.27 -1.67
CA HIS A 124 0.49 -3.86 -1.40
C HIS A 124 0.68 -3.00 -2.66
N GLU A 125 1.85 -3.09 -3.29
CA GLU A 125 2.21 -2.24 -4.43
C GLU A 125 1.32 -2.49 -5.64
N VAL A 126 1.02 -3.75 -5.96
CA VAL A 126 0.17 -4.04 -7.11
C VAL A 126 -1.28 -3.62 -6.88
N MET A 127 -1.72 -3.48 -5.63
CA MET A 127 -3.03 -2.91 -5.33
C MET A 127 -3.10 -1.45 -5.78
N HIS A 128 -2.03 -0.65 -5.69
CA HIS A 128 -2.03 0.72 -6.23
C HIS A 128 -2.26 0.76 -7.74
N ILE A 129 -1.80 -0.25 -8.48
CA ILE A 129 -2.08 -0.38 -9.92
C ILE A 129 -3.56 -0.72 -10.16
N VAL A 130 -4.16 -1.55 -9.32
CA VAL A 130 -5.60 -1.89 -9.37
C VAL A 130 -6.45 -0.68 -8.99
N GLN A 131 -6.05 0.05 -7.95
CA GLN A 131 -6.67 1.30 -7.51
C GLN A 131 -6.71 2.30 -8.65
N ALA A 132 -5.59 2.56 -9.35
CA ALA A 132 -5.53 3.49 -10.48
C ALA A 132 -6.27 4.82 -10.22
N TYR A 133 -6.20 5.32 -8.99
CA TYR A 133 -6.98 6.48 -8.57
C TYR A 133 -6.53 7.75 -9.30
N PRO A 134 -7.46 8.55 -9.85
CA PRO A 134 -7.11 9.83 -10.44
C PRO A 134 -6.66 10.84 -9.38
N GLY A 135 -5.93 11.88 -9.79
CA GLY A 135 -5.53 12.97 -8.90
C GLY A 135 -6.74 13.60 -8.20
N GLY A 136 -6.66 13.71 -6.87
CA GLY A 136 -7.76 14.22 -6.03
C GLY A 136 -8.93 13.25 -5.86
N ALA A 137 -8.72 11.94 -6.06
CA ALA A 137 -9.73 10.89 -5.86
C ALA A 137 -10.23 10.73 -4.42
N GLY A 138 -9.43 11.12 -3.43
CA GLY A 138 -9.71 10.89 -2.03
C GLY A 138 -8.46 11.09 -1.18
N PRO A 139 -8.53 10.86 0.13
CA PRO A 139 -7.41 11.08 1.03
C PRO A 139 -6.35 9.96 0.88
N GLY A 140 -5.07 10.35 0.90
CA GLY A 140 -3.95 9.40 0.76
C GLY A 140 -3.93 8.31 1.83
N TRP A 141 -4.34 8.61 3.08
CA TRP A 141 -4.38 7.60 4.14
C TRP A 141 -5.30 6.43 3.82
N LEU A 142 -6.38 6.68 3.07
CA LEU A 142 -7.31 5.64 2.66
C LEU A 142 -6.75 4.83 1.50
N THR A 143 -6.03 5.47 0.57
CA THR A 143 -5.28 4.80 -0.50
C THR A 143 -4.32 3.75 0.08
N GLU A 144 -3.47 4.17 1.02
CA GLU A 144 -2.50 3.30 1.70
C GLU A 144 -3.18 2.25 2.58
N GLY A 145 -4.22 2.66 3.32
CA GLY A 145 -4.96 1.76 4.19
C GLY A 145 -5.67 0.63 3.42
N ILE A 146 -6.20 0.91 2.23
CA ILE A 146 -6.81 -0.10 1.36
C ILE A 146 -5.74 -1.06 0.82
N ALA A 147 -4.54 -0.56 0.47
CA ALA A 147 -3.45 -1.39 0.02
C ALA A 147 -3.00 -2.39 1.11
N ASP A 148 -2.88 -1.94 2.36
CA ASP A 148 -2.56 -2.83 3.48
C ASP A 148 -3.75 -3.72 3.93
N TYR A 149 -5.00 -3.26 3.78
CA TYR A 149 -6.18 -4.11 3.96
C TYR A 149 -6.15 -5.28 2.96
N VAL A 150 -5.80 -4.99 1.71
CA VAL A 150 -5.67 -6.02 0.66
C VAL A 150 -4.48 -6.94 0.96
N ARG A 151 -3.34 -6.41 1.39
CA ARG A 151 -2.20 -7.22 1.85
C ARG A 151 -2.59 -8.17 2.99
N TYR A 152 -3.37 -7.71 3.96
CA TYR A 152 -3.87 -8.57 5.04
C TYR A 152 -4.76 -9.71 4.52
N ARG A 153 -5.63 -9.42 3.54
CA ARG A 153 -6.65 -10.36 3.05
C ARG A 153 -6.14 -11.34 2.00
N TYR A 154 -5.22 -10.91 1.14
CA TYR A 154 -4.77 -11.64 -0.05
C TYR A 154 -3.26 -11.94 -0.04
N GLY A 155 -2.52 -11.45 0.96
CA GLY A 155 -1.10 -11.74 1.09
C GLY A 155 -0.84 -13.24 1.26
N VAL A 156 0.27 -13.71 0.71
CA VAL A 156 0.61 -15.14 0.64
C VAL A 156 1.70 -15.55 1.64
N ASP A 157 2.41 -14.60 2.25
CA ASP A 157 3.45 -14.85 3.25
C ASP A 157 3.67 -13.69 4.25
N ASN A 158 2.59 -13.11 4.78
CA ASN A 158 2.70 -12.10 5.84
C ASN A 158 3.48 -12.64 7.06
N ALA A 159 3.35 -13.94 7.36
CA ALA A 159 4.06 -14.59 8.46
C ALA A 159 5.59 -14.63 8.23
N GLY A 160 6.06 -14.95 7.02
CA GLY A 160 7.47 -14.95 6.67
C GLY A 160 8.12 -13.56 6.74
N ALA A 161 7.31 -12.50 6.61
CA ALA A 161 7.74 -11.12 6.83
C ALA A 161 7.71 -10.67 8.31
N GLY A 162 7.13 -11.47 9.21
CA GLY A 162 6.74 -11.00 10.54
C GLY A 162 5.74 -9.85 10.49
N TRP A 163 5.02 -9.70 9.37
CA TRP A 163 4.08 -8.61 9.16
C TRP A 163 2.75 -8.92 9.83
N ALA A 164 2.28 -7.99 10.64
CA ALA A 164 0.97 -8.04 11.28
C ALA A 164 0.39 -6.63 11.40
N MET A 165 -0.94 -6.54 11.41
CA MET A 165 -1.61 -5.31 11.81
C MET A 165 -1.39 -5.09 13.31
N PRO A 166 -1.00 -3.87 13.75
CA PRO A 166 -0.76 -3.62 15.16
C PRO A 166 -2.06 -3.70 15.94
N ASP A 167 -2.01 -4.09 17.21
CA ASP A 167 -3.16 -3.93 18.08
C ASP A 167 -3.59 -2.47 18.19
N TYR A 168 -4.86 -2.27 18.52
CA TYR A 168 -5.40 -0.95 18.77
C TYR A 168 -4.64 -0.27 19.92
N ASN A 169 -4.32 1.00 19.72
CA ASN A 169 -3.74 1.88 20.73
C ASN A 169 -4.46 3.25 20.66
N PRO A 170 -4.85 3.87 21.80
CA PRO A 170 -5.46 5.20 21.83
C PRO A 170 -4.68 6.33 21.15
N SER A 171 -3.37 6.20 20.93
CA SER A 171 -2.58 7.16 20.17
C SER A 171 -2.72 7.01 18.64
N GLN A 172 -3.40 5.96 18.18
CA GLN A 172 -3.69 5.72 16.77
C GLN A 172 -4.95 6.46 16.32
N ARG A 173 -5.08 6.63 15.01
CA ARG A 173 -6.24 7.21 14.35
C ARG A 173 -6.46 6.60 12.98
N TYR A 174 -7.70 6.65 12.48
CA TYR A 174 -8.06 6.09 11.18
C TYR A 174 -7.24 6.64 10.00
N ASP A 175 -6.65 7.83 10.14
CA ASP A 175 -5.86 8.52 9.12
C ASP A 175 -4.34 8.33 9.28
N ASN A 176 -3.89 7.39 10.12
CA ASN A 176 -2.47 7.03 10.22
C ASN A 176 -1.95 6.16 9.06
N SER A 177 -2.79 5.91 8.04
CA SER A 177 -2.46 5.12 6.86
C SER A 177 -2.12 3.65 7.17
N TYR A 178 -1.75 2.91 6.12
CA TYR A 178 -1.15 1.57 6.21
C TYR A 178 -1.91 0.63 7.16
N ARG A 179 -1.17 -0.18 7.92
CA ARG A 179 -1.68 -1.21 8.84
C ARG A 179 -2.70 -0.73 9.87
N ILE A 180 -2.61 0.53 10.32
CA ILE A 180 -3.56 1.08 11.30
C ILE A 180 -4.92 1.29 10.64
N THR A 181 -4.93 1.98 9.50
CA THR A 181 -6.14 2.15 8.70
C THR A 181 -6.67 0.80 8.22
N ALA A 182 -5.80 -0.09 7.74
CA ALA A 182 -6.18 -1.42 7.28
C ALA A 182 -6.94 -2.20 8.36
N ARG A 183 -6.44 -2.19 9.60
CA ARG A 183 -7.09 -2.88 10.72
C ARG A 183 -8.49 -2.35 11.00
N PHE A 184 -8.65 -1.04 10.94
CA PHE A 184 -9.95 -0.40 11.08
C PHE A 184 -10.89 -0.78 9.93
N LEU A 185 -10.41 -0.82 8.69
CA LEU A 185 -11.21 -1.28 7.54
C LEU A 185 -11.65 -2.74 7.68
N VAL A 186 -10.78 -3.64 8.18
CA VAL A 186 -11.14 -5.03 8.50
C VAL A 186 -12.25 -5.09 9.54
N TRP A 187 -12.12 -4.31 10.61
CA TRP A 187 -13.14 -4.24 11.66
C TRP A 187 -14.48 -3.72 11.13
N LEU A 188 -14.47 -2.70 10.27
CA LEU A 188 -15.68 -2.15 9.66
C LEU A 188 -16.40 -3.15 8.78
N GLU A 189 -15.68 -3.91 7.95
CA GLU A 189 -16.34 -4.93 7.13
C GLU A 189 -16.89 -6.08 7.95
N LYS A 190 -16.22 -6.44 9.06
CA LYS A 190 -16.73 -7.48 9.96
C LYS A 190 -17.99 -7.05 10.74
N ASN A 191 -18.06 -5.79 11.16
CA ASN A 191 -19.04 -5.36 12.17
C ASN A 191 -20.10 -4.40 11.65
N VAL A 192 -19.89 -3.75 10.50
CA VAL A 192 -20.71 -2.64 10.01
C VAL A 192 -21.25 -2.91 8.62
N ASN A 193 -20.38 -3.08 7.63
CA ASN A 193 -20.79 -3.28 6.23
C ASN A 193 -19.71 -4.05 5.46
N ASP A 194 -20.00 -5.29 5.10
CA ASP A 194 -19.08 -6.25 4.47
C ASP A 194 -18.63 -5.89 3.04
N LYS A 195 -19.18 -4.82 2.46
CA LYS A 195 -18.82 -4.29 1.13
C LYS A 195 -18.15 -2.92 1.19
N LEU A 196 -17.93 -2.39 2.39
CA LEU A 196 -17.51 -1.00 2.56
C LEU A 196 -16.20 -0.69 1.82
N VAL A 197 -15.17 -1.54 1.91
CA VAL A 197 -13.88 -1.26 1.28
C VAL A 197 -14.02 -1.22 -0.23
N LYS A 198 -14.75 -2.17 -0.83
CA LYS A 198 -15.03 -2.17 -2.28
C LYS A 198 -15.80 -0.92 -2.71
N THR A 199 -16.78 -0.46 -1.92
CA THR A 199 -17.53 0.76 -2.23
C THR A 199 -16.64 2.00 -2.17
N LEU A 200 -15.78 2.13 -1.15
CA LEU A 200 -14.86 3.25 -1.00
C LEU A 200 -13.86 3.29 -2.15
N ASP A 201 -13.22 2.17 -2.45
CA ASP A 201 -12.27 2.00 -3.54
C ASP A 201 -12.90 2.32 -4.92
N ALA A 202 -14.11 1.83 -5.19
CA ALA A 202 -14.84 2.15 -6.42
C ALA A 202 -15.16 3.65 -6.56
N ASN A 203 -15.55 4.32 -5.46
CA ASN A 203 -15.82 5.76 -5.47
C ASN A 203 -14.54 6.60 -5.61
N MET A 204 -13.43 6.17 -5.02
CA MET A 204 -12.13 6.81 -5.23
C MET A 204 -11.69 6.67 -6.70
N ARG A 205 -11.82 5.47 -7.29
CA ARG A 205 -11.60 5.25 -8.73
C ARG A 205 -12.43 6.17 -9.62
N ALA A 206 -13.72 6.28 -9.32
CA ALA A 206 -14.66 7.10 -10.08
C ALA A 206 -14.52 8.61 -9.79
N LYS A 207 -13.65 9.02 -8.86
CA LYS A 207 -13.51 10.40 -8.37
C LYS A 207 -14.83 10.97 -7.82
N THR A 208 -15.67 10.11 -7.24
CA THR A 208 -16.95 10.46 -6.61
C THR A 208 -16.90 10.37 -5.08
N TYR A 209 -15.76 10.00 -4.52
CA TYR A 209 -15.57 9.97 -3.07
C TYR A 209 -15.85 11.35 -2.45
N SER A 210 -16.60 11.35 -1.36
CA SER A 210 -16.79 12.49 -0.47
C SER A 210 -16.83 12.02 0.98
N ALA A 211 -16.57 12.92 1.94
CA ALA A 211 -16.64 12.57 3.35
C ALA A 211 -18.03 12.02 3.78
N GLY A 212 -19.10 12.40 3.08
CA GLY A 212 -20.45 11.91 3.34
C GLY A 212 -20.65 10.42 3.03
N ILE A 213 -19.74 9.77 2.29
CA ILE A 213 -19.88 8.35 1.94
C ILE A 213 -19.91 7.46 3.18
N TRP A 214 -19.18 7.80 4.24
CA TRP A 214 -19.17 7.05 5.49
C TRP A 214 -20.58 7.00 6.11
N GLN A 215 -21.21 8.16 6.27
CA GLN A 215 -22.59 8.27 6.75
C GLN A 215 -23.57 7.54 5.82
N ALA A 216 -23.43 7.71 4.50
CA ALA A 216 -24.33 7.11 3.53
C ALA A 216 -24.25 5.57 3.52
N GLN A 217 -23.07 4.99 3.74
CA GLN A 217 -22.85 3.54 3.68
C GLN A 217 -22.99 2.85 5.04
N THR A 218 -22.98 3.58 6.15
CA THR A 218 -22.97 3.00 7.50
C THR A 218 -23.99 3.59 8.46
N GLY A 219 -24.61 4.72 8.13
CA GLY A 219 -25.47 5.47 9.05
C GLY A 219 -24.70 6.23 10.15
N LYS A 220 -23.36 6.28 10.08
CA LYS A 220 -22.50 6.93 11.08
C LYS A 220 -21.40 7.78 10.44
N THR A 221 -20.96 8.81 11.17
CA THR A 221 -19.81 9.61 10.73
C THR A 221 -18.52 8.81 10.87
N LEU A 222 -17.47 9.19 10.16
CA LEU A 222 -16.16 8.53 10.28
C LEU A 222 -15.61 8.59 11.72
N GLU A 223 -15.87 9.67 12.44
CA GLU A 223 -15.48 9.80 13.85
C GLU A 223 -16.28 8.86 14.76
N ASP A 224 -17.60 8.75 14.57
CA ASP A 224 -18.42 7.80 15.35
C ASP A 224 -17.98 6.35 15.09
N LEU A 225 -17.65 6.01 13.84
CA LEU A 225 -17.13 4.69 13.48
C LEU A 225 -15.79 4.40 14.15
N TRP A 226 -14.90 5.39 14.22
CA TRP A 226 -13.62 5.23 14.92
C TRP A 226 -13.81 5.05 16.43
N GLN A 227 -14.75 5.79 17.04
CA GLN A 227 -15.09 5.63 18.45
C GLN A 227 -15.69 4.23 18.74
N ASP A 228 -16.56 3.74 17.86
CA ASP A 228 -17.09 2.38 17.97
C ASP A 228 -15.96 1.34 17.91
N TYR A 229 -15.03 1.49 16.96
CA TYR A 229 -13.85 0.64 16.84
C TYR A 229 -12.98 0.70 18.10
N ALA A 230 -12.68 1.90 18.59
CA ALA A 230 -11.91 2.12 19.81
C ALA A 230 -12.54 1.47 21.05
N SER A 231 -13.88 1.44 21.11
CA SER A 231 -14.61 0.81 22.23
C SER A 231 -14.58 -0.72 22.20
N ARG A 232 -14.47 -1.32 20.99
CA ARG A 232 -14.53 -2.78 20.78
C ARG A 232 -13.56 -3.22 19.68
N PRO A 233 -12.24 -3.09 19.88
CA PRO A 233 -11.25 -3.21 18.79
C PRO A 233 -10.94 -4.66 18.38
N THR A 234 -11.70 -5.65 18.82
CA THR A 234 -11.43 -7.07 18.49
C THR A 234 -11.75 -7.34 17.02
N LEU A 235 -10.83 -7.99 16.30
CA LEU A 235 -11.02 -8.41 14.89
C LEU A 235 -11.78 -9.73 14.77
#